data_AF-A0A2V8MQF3-F1
#
_entry.id   AF-A0A2V8MQF3-F1
#
_cell.length_a   1.000
_cell.length_b   1.000
_cell.length_c   1.000
_cell.angle_alpha   90.00
_cell.angle_beta   90.00
_cell.angle_gamma   90.00
#
_symmetry.space_group_name_H-M   'P 1'
#
loop_
_entity.id
_entity.type
_entity.pdbx_description
1 polymer ?
#
loop_
_entity_poly.entity_id
_entity_poly.type
_entity_poly.pdbx_seq_one_letter_code
_entity_poly.pdbx_strand_id
1 'polypeptide(L)'
;MKRDPSFFDAYCQLAYAHEQLYAITGFDHTPARLALAEAAVQAATRLRPDAAETHLARAQYLYNGLRDYAGALAELEIARRGLPNDPRLFELTGYILRRRGQQEEGLRNLERAAELDPRNFNTLQQIALSY
;
A
#
# COMPACT_ATOMS: atom_id res chain seq x y z
N MET A 1 27.66 14.56 1.63
CA MET A 1 26.36 14.76 2.31
C MET A 1 25.68 13.40 2.45
N LYS A 2 25.77 12.76 3.63
CA LYS A 2 25.00 11.55 3.93
C LYS A 2 23.52 11.96 3.93
N ARG A 3 22.74 11.47 2.97
CA ARG A 3 21.28 11.65 2.97
C ARG A 3 20.74 10.87 4.17
N ASP A 4 20.16 11.59 5.12
CA ASP A 4 19.62 11.00 6.35
C ASP A 4 18.61 9.89 6.01
N PRO A 5 18.86 8.63 6.43
CA PRO A 5 17.91 7.52 6.24
C PRO A 5 16.53 7.81 6.82
N SER A 6 16.47 8.63 7.88
CA SER A 6 15.22 9.04 8.54
C SER A 6 14.28 9.83 7.62
N PHE A 7 14.80 10.56 6.63
CA PHE A 7 13.96 11.26 5.66
C PHE A 7 13.25 10.29 4.72
N PHE A 8 13.90 9.19 4.34
CA PHE A 8 13.30 8.17 3.47
C PHE A 8 12.11 7.52 4.15
N ASP A 9 12.31 7.00 5.37
CA ASP A 9 11.25 6.35 6.13
C ASP A 9 10.10 7.32 6.42
N ALA A 10 10.41 8.58 6.73
CA ALA A 10 9.41 9.63 6.93
C ALA A 10 8.57 9.88 5.67
N TYR A 11 9.16 9.91 4.47
CA TYR A 11 8.40 10.07 3.23
C TYR A 11 7.51 8.86 2.92
N CYS A 12 7.98 7.64 3.17
CA CYS A 12 7.15 6.43 3.03
C CYS A 12 5.97 6.45 3.99
N GLN A 13 6.18 6.86 5.25
CA GLN A 13 5.11 7.00 6.24
C GLN A 13 4.13 8.13 5.88
N LEU A 14 4.65 9.24 5.33
CA LEU A 14 3.83 10.38 4.91
C LEU A 14 2.94 10.02 3.72
N ALA A 15 3.48 9.30 2.72
CA ALA A 15 2.72 8.77 1.60
C ALA A 15 1.57 7.90 2.10
N TYR A 16 1.89 6.92 2.94
CA TYR A 16 0.90 6.01 3.53
C TYR A 16 -0.19 6.75 4.31
N ALA A 17 0.17 7.75 5.11
CA ALA A 17 -0.79 8.55 5.87
C ALA A 17 -1.74 9.35 4.95
N HIS A 18 -1.22 9.97 3.89
CA HIS A 18 -2.04 10.71 2.93
C HIS A 18 -2.98 9.78 2.14
N GLU A 19 -2.50 8.60 1.78
CA GLU A 19 -3.29 7.61 1.06
C GLU A 19 -4.40 7.02 1.92
N GLN A 20 -4.16 6.76 3.21
CA GLN A 20 -5.23 6.32 4.12
C GLN A 20 -6.32 7.39 4.27
N LEU A 21 -5.92 8.66 4.44
CA LEU A 21 -6.88 9.77 4.53
C LEU A 21 -7.67 9.96 3.23
N TYR A 22 -7.06 9.68 2.08
CA TYR A 22 -7.71 9.72 0.78
C TYR A 22 -8.61 8.50 0.54
N ALA A 23 -8.20 7.30 0.94
CA ALA A 23 -8.89 6.05 0.65
C ALA A 23 -10.20 5.87 1.44
N ILE A 24 -10.29 6.44 2.64
CA ILE A 24 -11.50 6.35 3.46
C ILE A 24 -12.48 7.44 3.03
N THR A 25 -13.52 7.04 2.31
CA THR A 25 -14.63 7.92 1.90
C THR A 25 -15.21 8.65 3.11
N GLY A 26 -15.22 9.98 3.06
CA GLY A 26 -15.75 10.85 4.13
C GLY A 26 -14.71 11.46 5.09
N PHE A 27 -13.41 11.14 4.93
CA PHE A 27 -12.33 11.82 5.67
C PHE A 27 -11.74 12.97 4.87
N ASP A 28 -10.80 12.70 3.96
CA ASP A 28 -10.20 13.72 3.10
C ASP A 28 -9.93 13.17 1.69
N HIS A 29 -11.02 12.79 1.03
CA HIS A 29 -11.00 12.32 -0.36
C HIS A 29 -10.91 13.52 -1.33
N THR A 30 -9.81 14.27 -1.27
CA THR A 30 -9.58 15.44 -2.12
C THR A 30 -8.43 15.25 -3.10
N PRO A 31 -8.48 15.88 -4.29
CA PRO A 31 -7.34 15.88 -5.22
C PRO A 31 -6.07 16.45 -4.60
N ALA A 32 -6.20 17.41 -3.69
CA ALA A 32 -5.07 17.99 -2.96
C ALA A 32 -4.38 16.95 -2.07
N ARG A 33 -5.17 16.12 -1.36
CA ARG A 33 -4.62 15.02 -0.55
C ARG A 33 -3.89 13.99 -1.41
N LEU A 34 -4.45 13.66 -2.57
CA LEU A 34 -3.81 12.75 -3.52
C LEU A 34 -2.48 13.32 -4.06
N ALA A 35 -2.43 14.61 -4.38
CA ALA A 35 -1.20 15.28 -4.82
C ALA A 35 -0.11 15.28 -3.71
N LEU A 36 -0.50 15.38 -2.45
CA LEU A 36 0.44 15.25 -1.33
C LEU A 36 0.99 13.81 -1.20
N ALA A 37 0.14 12.80 -1.38
CA ALA A 37 0.58 11.40 -1.45
C ALA A 37 1.58 11.21 -2.59
N GLU A 38 1.26 11.69 -3.79
CA GLU A 38 2.13 11.62 -4.96
C GLU A 38 3.49 12.28 -4.69
N ALA A 39 3.50 13.50 -4.13
CA ALA A 39 4.72 14.21 -3.80
C ALA A 39 5.60 13.43 -2.81
N ALA A 40 5.00 12.79 -1.81
CA ALA A 40 5.71 11.96 -0.83
C ALA A 40 6.31 10.70 -1.49
N VAL A 41 5.56 10.01 -2.36
CA VAL A 41 6.05 8.85 -3.12
C VAL A 41 7.20 9.24 -4.06
N GLN A 42 7.09 10.40 -4.73
CA GLN A 42 8.16 10.93 -5.59
C GLN A 42 9.42 11.26 -4.78
N ALA A 43 9.27 11.82 -3.57
CA ALA A 43 10.39 12.10 -2.68
C ALA A 43 11.09 10.81 -2.22
N ALA A 44 10.32 9.80 -1.77
CA ALA A 44 10.86 8.48 -1.40
C ALA A 44 11.59 7.83 -2.59
N THR A 45 10.99 7.89 -3.78
CA THR A 45 11.60 7.42 -5.03
C THR A 45 12.94 8.07 -5.33
N ARG A 46 13.06 9.40 -5.20
CA ARG A 46 14.31 10.12 -5.47
C ARG A 46 15.42 9.77 -4.49
N LEU A 47 15.06 9.38 -3.26
CA LEU A 47 16.02 9.00 -2.23
C LEU A 47 16.51 7.56 -2.42
N ARG A 48 15.59 6.62 -2.62
CA ARG A 48 15.91 5.20 -2.84
C ARG A 48 14.96 4.59 -3.88
N PRO A 49 15.29 4.66 -5.17
CA PRO A 49 14.41 4.16 -6.22
C PRO A 49 14.23 2.63 -6.17
N ASP A 50 15.24 1.90 -5.71
CA ASP A 50 15.28 0.43 -5.70
C ASP A 50 14.85 -0.19 -4.36
N ALA A 51 14.44 0.63 -3.38
CA ALA A 51 14.01 0.14 -2.08
C ALA A 51 12.62 -0.50 -2.15
N ALA A 52 12.42 -1.61 -1.44
CA ALA A 52 11.14 -2.30 -1.41
C ALA A 52 10.01 -1.44 -0.83
N GLU A 53 10.31 -0.58 0.13
CA GLU A 53 9.37 0.39 0.70
C GLU A 53 8.93 1.44 -0.32
N THR A 54 9.81 1.81 -1.26
CA THR A 54 9.46 2.71 -2.38
C THR A 54 8.47 2.04 -3.32
N HIS A 55 8.75 0.78 -3.69
CA HIS A 55 7.85 -0.01 -4.53
C HIS A 55 6.49 -0.24 -3.85
N LEU A 56 6.47 -0.49 -2.54
CA LEU A 56 5.22 -0.57 -1.75
C LEU A 56 4.44 0.75 -1.79
N ALA A 57 5.10 1.89 -1.52
CA ALA A 57 4.44 3.20 -1.54
C ALA A 57 3.88 3.54 -2.94
N ARG A 58 4.61 3.21 -4.01
CA ARG A 58 4.10 3.34 -5.39
C ARG A 58 2.88 2.48 -5.64
N ALA A 59 2.91 1.22 -5.20
CA ALA A 59 1.78 0.31 -5.38
C ALA A 59 0.51 0.86 -4.70
N GLN A 60 0.64 1.41 -3.49
CA GLN A 60 -0.48 2.00 -2.77
C GLN A 60 -1.02 3.26 -3.49
N TYR A 61 -0.14 4.12 -4.01
CA TYR A 61 -0.55 5.27 -4.83
C TYR A 61 -1.27 4.85 -6.12
N LEU A 62 -0.74 3.84 -6.83
CA LEU A 62 -1.34 3.29 -8.04
C LEU A 62 -2.73 2.71 -7.76
N TYR A 63 -2.89 2.01 -6.64
CA TYR A 63 -4.15 1.43 -6.21
C TYR A 63 -5.19 2.49 -5.83
N ASN A 64 -4.84 3.41 -4.91
CA ASN A 64 -5.77 4.37 -4.34
C ASN A 64 -6.05 5.55 -5.27
N GLY A 65 -5.00 6.11 -5.87
CA GLY A 65 -5.07 7.31 -6.70
C GLY A 65 -5.47 7.02 -8.13
N LEU A 66 -4.66 6.23 -8.82
CA LEU A 66 -4.83 6.00 -10.27
C LEU A 66 -5.76 4.83 -10.59
N ARG A 67 -6.11 4.00 -9.59
CA ARG A 67 -6.85 2.74 -9.74
C ARG A 67 -6.22 1.80 -10.77
N ASP A 68 -4.90 1.92 -10.96
CA ASP A 68 -4.13 1.04 -11.82
C ASP A 68 -3.74 -0.21 -11.03
N TYR A 69 -4.65 -1.19 -11.06
CA TYR A 69 -4.48 -2.46 -10.36
C TYR A 69 -3.35 -3.32 -10.93
N ALA A 70 -3.09 -3.24 -12.23
CA ALA A 70 -2.05 -4.02 -12.88
C ALA A 70 -0.66 -3.47 -12.51
N GLY A 71 -0.50 -2.15 -12.58
CA GLY A 71 0.71 -1.46 -12.14
C GLY A 71 0.98 -1.68 -10.65
N ALA A 72 -0.06 -1.59 -9.81
CA ALA A 72 0.08 -1.83 -8.37
C ALA A 72 0.57 -3.25 -8.06
N LEU A 73 0.04 -4.29 -8.72
CA LEU A 73 0.52 -5.66 -8.54
C LEU A 73 1.97 -5.85 -9.00
N ALA A 74 2.38 -5.22 -10.09
CA ALA A 74 3.76 -5.30 -10.58
C ALA A 74 4.74 -4.71 -9.56
N GLU A 75 4.41 -3.56 -8.98
CA GLU A 75 5.21 -2.91 -7.93
C GLU A 75 5.23 -3.75 -6.64
N LEU A 76 4.11 -4.35 -6.24
CA LEU A 76 4.03 -5.25 -5.08
C LEU A 76 4.95 -6.48 -5.22
N GLU A 77 5.06 -7.06 -6.41
CA GLU A 77 5.94 -8.21 -6.66
C GLU A 77 7.43 -7.85 -6.53
N ILE A 78 7.81 -6.62 -6.85
CA ILE A 78 9.16 -6.13 -6.60
C ILE A 78 9.37 -5.92 -5.10
N ALA A 79 8.42 -5.24 -4.44
CA ALA A 79 8.48 -4.97 -3.00
C ALA A 79 8.56 -6.27 -2.17
N ARG A 80 7.85 -7.32 -2.57
CA ARG A 80 7.85 -8.63 -1.92
C ARG A 80 9.25 -9.25 -1.78
N ARG A 81 10.18 -8.93 -2.67
CA ARG A 81 11.56 -9.45 -2.60
C ARG A 81 12.36 -8.87 -1.44
N GLY A 82 12.12 -7.60 -1.09
CA GLY A 82 12.79 -6.93 0.04
C GLY A 82 11.98 -6.97 1.33
N LEU A 83 10.66 -7.19 1.25
CA LEU A 83 9.74 -7.18 2.39
C LEU A 83 8.85 -8.43 2.42
N PRO A 84 9.39 -9.66 2.41
CA PRO A 84 8.61 -10.89 2.18
C PRO A 84 7.50 -11.17 3.20
N ASN A 85 7.61 -10.62 4.41
CA ASN A 85 6.65 -10.81 5.51
C ASN A 85 5.94 -9.51 5.93
N ASP A 86 5.94 -8.49 5.08
CA ASP A 86 5.21 -7.26 5.37
C ASP A 86 3.70 -7.47 5.14
N PRO A 87 2.84 -7.31 6.18
CA PRO A 87 1.41 -7.56 6.07
C PRO A 87 0.73 -6.65 5.02
N ARG A 88 1.27 -5.44 4.79
CA ARG A 88 0.68 -4.46 3.85
C ARG A 88 0.73 -4.94 2.41
N LEU A 89 1.73 -5.76 2.04
CA LEU A 89 1.81 -6.36 0.72
C LEU A 89 0.63 -7.31 0.49
N PHE A 90 0.39 -8.20 1.45
CA PHE A 90 -0.69 -9.17 1.38
C PHE A 90 -2.07 -8.50 1.44
N GLU A 91 -2.21 -7.48 2.27
CA GLU A 91 -3.43 -6.67 2.35
C GLU A 91 -3.76 -6.01 1.00
N LEU A 92 -2.79 -5.29 0.41
CA LEU A 92 -3.00 -4.60 -0.85
C LEU A 92 -3.24 -5.57 -2.02
N THR A 93 -2.49 -6.67 -2.09
CA THR A 93 -2.75 -7.75 -3.05
C THR A 93 -4.17 -8.31 -2.89
N GLY A 94 -4.58 -8.59 -1.65
CA GLY A 94 -5.92 -9.10 -1.34
C GLY A 94 -7.03 -8.18 -1.82
N TYR A 95 -6.89 -6.88 -1.55
CA TYR A 95 -7.83 -5.87 -2.02
C TYR A 95 -7.88 -5.75 -3.54
N ILE A 96 -6.73 -5.75 -4.21
CA ILE A 96 -6.68 -5.67 -5.68
C ILE A 96 -7.36 -6.90 -6.30
N LEU A 97 -7.06 -8.11 -5.82
CA LEU A 97 -7.60 -9.35 -6.36
C LEU A 97 -9.13 -9.42 -6.21
N ARG A 98 -9.67 -9.03 -5.05
CA ARG A 98 -11.13 -8.92 -4.87
C ARG A 98 -11.77 -7.94 -5.84
N ARG A 99 -11.13 -6.78 -6.09
CA ARG A 99 -11.62 -5.78 -7.07
C ARG A 99 -11.56 -6.27 -8.51
N ARG A 100 -10.72 -7.28 -8.80
CA ARG A 100 -10.63 -7.97 -10.09
C ARG A 100 -11.53 -9.21 -10.19
N GLY A 101 -12.34 -9.50 -9.17
CA GLY A 101 -13.23 -10.67 -9.11
C GLY A 101 -12.57 -11.98 -8.68
N GLN A 102 -11.28 -11.95 -8.32
CA GLN A 102 -10.54 -13.12 -7.80
C GLN A 102 -10.77 -13.27 -6.30
N GLN A 103 -12.02 -13.57 -5.92
CA GLN A 103 -12.50 -13.46 -4.54
C GLN A 103 -11.73 -14.37 -3.57
N GLU A 104 -11.57 -15.66 -3.90
CA GLU A 104 -10.90 -16.64 -3.04
C GLU A 104 -9.41 -16.33 -2.87
N GLU A 105 -8.73 -15.94 -3.95
CA GLU A 105 -7.31 -15.61 -3.91
C GLU A 105 -7.06 -14.34 -3.11
N GLY A 106 -7.96 -13.36 -3.23
CA GLY A 106 -7.96 -12.17 -2.42
C GLY A 106 -8.16 -12.48 -0.94
N LEU A 107 -9.10 -13.37 -0.59
CA LEU A 107 -9.33 -13.80 0.78
C LEU A 107 -8.09 -14.48 1.39
N ARG A 108 -7.47 -15.41 0.67
CA ARG A 108 -6.23 -16.08 1.13
C ARG A 108 -5.10 -15.08 1.43
N ASN A 109 -4.98 -14.03 0.63
CA ASN A 109 -4.00 -12.97 0.89
C ASN A 109 -4.36 -12.16 2.14
N LEU A 110 -5.65 -11.84 2.34
CA LEU A 110 -6.08 -11.14 3.55
C LEU A 110 -5.89 -11.98 4.81
N GLU A 111 -6.16 -13.29 4.75
CA GLU A 111 -5.88 -14.22 5.84
C GLU A 111 -4.40 -14.24 6.19
N ARG A 112 -3.52 -14.29 5.17
CA ARG A 112 -2.08 -14.19 5.39
C ARG A 112 -1.67 -12.86 6.01
N ALA A 113 -2.30 -11.75 5.60
CA ALA A 113 -2.07 -10.46 6.23
C ALA A 113 -2.49 -10.46 7.71
N ALA A 114 -3.62 -11.08 8.06
CA ALA A 114 -4.10 -11.21 9.44
C ALA A 114 -3.25 -12.15 10.29
N GLU A 115 -2.62 -13.18 9.71
CA GLU A 115 -1.63 -14.01 10.41
C GLU A 115 -0.39 -13.21 10.81
N LEU A 116 0.04 -12.27 9.95
CA LEU A 116 1.23 -11.44 10.15
C LEU A 116 0.95 -10.23 11.06
N ASP A 117 -0.23 -9.63 10.96
CA ASP A 117 -0.72 -8.58 11.85
C ASP A 117 -2.15 -8.88 12.35
N PRO A 118 -2.28 -9.70 13.41
CA PRO A 118 -3.59 -10.11 13.93
C PRO A 118 -4.36 -8.99 14.62
N ARG A 119 -3.75 -7.81 14.79
CA ARG A 119 -4.39 -6.64 15.42
C ARG A 119 -4.89 -5.63 14.40
N ASN A 120 -4.65 -5.86 13.10
CA ASN A 120 -5.19 -4.99 12.06
C ASN A 120 -6.70 -5.18 11.91
N PHE A 121 -7.45 -4.27 12.53
CA PHE A 121 -8.90 -4.26 12.49
C PHE A 121 -9.47 -4.20 11.06
N ASN A 122 -8.84 -3.45 10.17
CA ASN A 122 -9.32 -3.31 8.78
C ASN A 122 -9.21 -4.64 8.03
N THR A 123 -8.08 -5.34 8.16
CA THR A 123 -7.89 -6.66 7.55
C THR A 123 -8.91 -7.67 8.10
N LEU A 124 -9.11 -7.71 9.41
CA LEU A 124 -10.09 -8.60 10.05
C LEU A 124 -11.53 -8.32 9.59
N GLN A 125 -11.91 -7.04 9.52
CA GLN A 125 -13.23 -6.64 9.00
C GLN A 125 -13.41 -7.10 7.55
N GLN A 126 -12.39 -6.95 6.71
CA GLN A 126 -12.44 -7.33 5.30
C GLN A 126 -12.55 -8.84 5.09
N ILE A 127 -11.92 -9.65 5.94
CA ILE A 127 -12.11 -11.10 5.99
C ILE A 127 -13.56 -11.43 6.38
N ALA A 128 -14.06 -10.82 7.47
CA ALA A 128 -15.42 -11.07 7.95
C ALA A 128 -16.50 -10.73 6.91
N LEU A 129 -16.32 -9.68 6.12
CA LEU A 129 -17.22 -9.31 5.01
C LEU A 129 -17.13 -10.24 3.79
N SER A 130 -16.16 -11.16 3.77
CA SER A 130 -15.94 -12.09 2.66
C SER A 130 -16.52 -13.49 2.92
N TYR A 131 -16.98 -13.75 4.14
CA TYR A 131 -17.73 -14.95 4.54
C TYR A 131 -19.23 -14.65 4.59
#